data_AF-A0A8S7LG50-F1
#
_entry.id   AF-A0A8S7LG50-F1
#
_cell.length_a   1.000
_cell.length_b   1.000
_cell.length_c   1.000
_cell.angle_alpha   90.00
_cell.angle_beta   90.00
_cell.angle_gamma   90.00
#
_symmetry.space_group_name_H-M   'P 1'
#
loop_
_entity.id
_entity.type
_entity.pdbx_description
1 polymer ?
#
loop_
_entity_poly.entity_id
_entity_poly.type
_entity_poly.pdbx_seq_one_letter_code
_entity_poly.pdbx_strand_id
1 'polypeptide(L)'
;MTCAQWLWKKIIALYEQAAECDGEVVRPKEPNWTAWANEIRLMCVQDGRTHKQICEMYSRVSRDPFWCRNVLSPSKLREKWDELS
;
A
#
# COMPACT_ATOMS: atom_id res chain seq x y z
N MET A 1 -14.38 5.48 -6.04
CA MET A 1 -13.39 5.15 -4.99
C MET A 1 -12.01 5.60 -5.48
N THR A 2 -11.26 6.35 -4.69
CA THR A 2 -9.89 6.76 -5.06
C THR A 2 -8.90 5.63 -4.78
N CYS A 3 -7.76 5.61 -5.50
CA CYS A 3 -6.73 4.58 -5.32
C CYS A 3 -6.14 4.59 -3.89
N ALA A 4 -5.99 5.77 -3.26
CA ALA A 4 -5.57 5.91 -1.87
C ALA A 4 -6.52 5.19 -0.89
N GLN A 5 -7.84 5.37 -1.06
CA GLN A 5 -8.84 4.71 -0.22
C GLN A 5 -8.84 3.19 -0.42
N TRP A 6 -8.62 2.73 -1.65
CA TRP A 6 -8.54 1.30 -1.96
C TRP A 6 -7.30 0.65 -1.32
N LEU A 7 -6.14 1.31 -1.40
CA LEU A 7 -4.90 0.89 -0.75
C LEU A 7 -5.06 0.78 0.77
N TRP A 8 -5.70 1.78 1.40
CA TRP A 8 -5.93 1.79 2.83
C TRP A 8 -6.81 0.62 3.28
N LYS A 9 -7.90 0.34 2.55
CA LYS A 9 -8.76 -0.83 2.82
C LYS A 9 -7.98 -2.14 2.76
N LYS A 10 -7.05 -2.27 1.82
CA LYS A 10 -6.18 -3.46 1.71
C LYS A 10 -5.22 -3.57 2.90
N ILE A 11 -4.63 -2.46 3.35
CA ILE A 11 -3.76 -2.44 4.53
C ILE A 11 -4.52 -2.87 5.78
N ILE A 12 -5.71 -2.31 6.03
CA ILE A 12 -6.53 -2.70 7.18
C ILE A 12 -6.85 -4.20 7.15
N ALA A 13 -7.26 -4.74 6.00
CA ALA A 13 -7.56 -6.16 5.87
C ALA A 13 -6.35 -7.06 6.15
N LEU A 14 -5.14 -6.66 5.76
CA LEU A 14 -3.91 -7.41 6.07
C LEU A 14 -3.62 -7.44 7.58
N TYR A 15 -3.79 -6.31 8.26
CA TYR A 15 -3.60 -6.23 9.72
C TYR A 15 -4.65 -7.05 10.47
N GLU A 16 -5.91 -7.03 10.03
CA GLU A 16 -6.97 -7.86 10.61
C GLU A 16 -6.69 -9.36 10.44
N GLN A 17 -6.23 -9.80 9.26
CA GLN A 17 -5.81 -11.19 9.03
C GLN A 17 -4.59 -11.59 9.87
N ALA A 18 -3.62 -10.69 10.03
CA ALA A 18 -2.44 -10.96 10.86
C ALA A 18 -2.80 -11.08 12.36
N ALA A 19 -3.82 -10.34 12.82
CA ALA A 19 -4.30 -10.37 14.20
C ALA A 19 -4.88 -11.72 14.62
N GLU A 20 -5.41 -12.49 13.67
CA GLU A 20 -5.97 -13.83 13.95
C GLU A 20 -4.89 -14.89 14.21
N CYS A 21 -3.64 -14.67 13.76
CA CYS A 21 -2.53 -15.62 13.95
C CYS A 21 -1.59 -15.25 15.10
N ASP A 22 -1.31 -13.96 15.31
CA ASP A 22 -0.45 -13.47 16.40
C ASP A 22 -1.28 -12.50 17.25
N GLY A 23 -1.64 -12.88 18.48
CA GLY A 23 -2.62 -12.21 19.35
C GLY A 23 -2.32 -10.75 19.78
N GLU A 24 -1.39 -10.05 19.12
CA GLU A 24 -1.11 -8.63 19.30
C GLU A 24 -0.86 -7.96 17.95
N VAL A 25 -1.93 -7.60 17.24
CA VAL A 25 -1.82 -6.70 16.07
C VAL A 25 -2.62 -5.43 16.34
N VAL A 26 -1.89 -4.34 16.56
CA VAL A 26 -2.45 -3.00 16.70
C VAL A 26 -2.84 -2.51 15.31
N ARG A 27 -4.12 -2.17 15.13
CA ARG A 27 -4.62 -1.55 13.89
C ARG A 27 -3.78 -0.30 13.58
N PRO A 28 -3.29 -0.14 12.34
CA PRO A 28 -2.48 1.02 11.99
C PRO A 28 -3.33 2.29 12.11
N LYS A 29 -2.70 3.39 12.56
CA LYS A 29 -3.34 4.70 12.61
C LYS A 29 -3.70 5.15 11.20
N GLU A 30 -4.79 5.91 11.07
CA GLU A 30 -5.18 6.46 9.78
C GLU A 30 -4.03 7.20 9.10
N PRO A 31 -3.86 7.02 7.78
CA PRO A 31 -2.77 7.63 7.07
C PRO A 31 -3.02 9.12 6.88
N ASN A 32 -1.94 9.87 6.64
CA ASN A 32 -2.08 11.22 6.12
C ASN A 32 -2.59 11.14 4.67
N TRP A 33 -3.90 11.31 4.50
CA TRP A 33 -4.60 11.23 3.21
C TRP A 33 -4.03 12.19 2.15
N THR A 34 -3.63 13.39 2.55
CA THR A 34 -3.01 14.38 1.66
C THR A 34 -1.67 13.88 1.15
N ALA A 35 -0.83 13.33 2.03
CA ALA A 35 0.46 12.75 1.64
C ALA A 35 0.27 11.57 0.69
N TRP A 36 -0.68 10.68 0.99
CA TRP A 36 -0.98 9.51 0.15
C TRP A 36 -1.50 9.89 -1.24
N ALA A 37 -2.45 10.83 -1.30
CA ALA A 37 -2.96 11.33 -2.56
C ALA A 37 -1.85 12.01 -3.38
N ASN A 38 -0.96 12.77 -2.73
CA ASN A 38 0.18 13.38 -3.40
C ASN A 38 1.14 12.33 -3.96
N GLU A 39 1.51 11.29 -3.20
CA GLU A 39 2.39 10.23 -3.69
C GLU A 39 1.80 9.49 -4.88
N ILE A 40 0.51 9.12 -4.84
CA ILE A 40 -0.15 8.47 -5.97
C ILE A 40 -0.18 9.40 -7.20
N ARG A 41 -0.41 10.70 -7.00
CA ARG A 41 -0.34 11.69 -8.07
C ARG A 41 1.08 11.76 -8.66
N LEU A 42 2.13 11.71 -7.84
CA LEU A 42 3.52 11.68 -8.31
C LEU A 42 3.81 10.39 -9.09
N MET A 43 3.37 9.24 -8.61
CA MET A 43 3.48 7.97 -9.33
C MET A 43 2.82 8.02 -10.71
N CYS A 44 1.69 8.71 -10.83
CA CYS A 44 1.01 8.85 -12.11
C CYS A 44 1.66 9.88 -13.04
N VAL A 45 1.97 11.07 -12.53
CA VAL A 45 2.40 12.20 -13.37
C VAL A 45 3.91 12.17 -13.63
N GLN A 46 4.73 11.77 -12.66
CA GLN A 46 6.18 11.73 -12.79
C GLN A 46 6.67 10.36 -13.22
N ASP A 47 6.16 9.29 -12.61
CA ASP A 47 6.67 7.94 -12.89
C ASP A 47 5.91 7.24 -14.04
N GLY A 48 4.90 7.90 -14.63
CA GLY A 48 4.15 7.39 -15.77
C GLY A 48 3.26 6.18 -15.48
N ARG A 49 2.94 5.92 -14.21
CA ARG A 49 2.19 4.74 -13.77
C ARG A 49 0.68 5.02 -13.80
N THR A 50 -0.12 4.02 -14.16
CA THR A 50 -1.58 4.13 -14.04
C THR A 50 -2.04 3.74 -12.65
N HIS A 51 -3.18 4.28 -12.22
CA HIS A 51 -3.84 3.84 -10.97
C HIS A 51 -4.04 2.31 -10.93
N LYS A 52 -4.32 1.69 -12.09
CA LYS A 52 -4.45 0.23 -12.21
C LYS A 52 -3.14 -0.47 -11.87
N GLN A 53 -2.02 -0.07 -12.49
CA GLN A 53 -0.70 -0.63 -12.20
C GLN A 53 -0.32 -0.47 -10.73
N ILE A 54 -0.62 0.68 -10.12
CA ILE A 54 -0.36 0.93 -8.69
C ILE A 54 -1.15 -0.04 -7.81
N CYS A 55 -2.45 -0.22 -8.08
CA CYS A 55 -3.29 -1.18 -7.35
C CYS A 55 -2.85 -2.64 -7.56
N GLU A 56 -2.47 -3.01 -8.79
CA GLU A 56 -2.00 -4.37 -9.13
C GLU A 56 -0.67 -4.69 -8.45
N MET A 57 0.29 -3.74 -8.49
CA MET A 57 1.56 -3.88 -7.79
C MET A 57 1.33 -4.06 -6.29
N TYR A 58 0.51 -3.19 -5.69
CA TYR A 58 0.21 -3.31 -4.27
C TYR A 58 -0.49 -4.63 -3.92
N SER A 59 -1.39 -5.12 -4.79
CA SER A 59 -2.02 -6.44 -4.61
C SER A 59 -1.00 -7.57 -4.57
N ARG A 60 0.03 -7.53 -5.42
CA ARG A 60 1.13 -8.51 -5.41
C ARG A 60 1.94 -8.41 -4.12
N VAL A 61 2.37 -7.20 -3.78
CA VAL A 61 3.14 -6.90 -2.57
C VAL A 61 2.42 -7.35 -1.30
N SER A 62 1.11 -7.11 -1.21
CA SER A 62 0.31 -7.51 -0.04
C SER A 62 0.26 -9.01 0.22
N ARG A 63 0.52 -9.85 -0.80
CA ARG A 63 0.51 -11.31 -0.69
C ARG A 63 1.88 -11.91 -0.37
N ASP A 64 2.93 -11.11 -0.53
CA ASP A 64 4.29 -11.53 -0.22
C ASP A 64 4.56 -11.31 1.28
N PRO A 65 4.90 -12.34 2.08
CA PRO A 65 5.09 -12.20 3.52
C PRO A 65 6.21 -11.23 3.93
N PHE A 66 7.22 -11.05 3.08
CA PHE A 66 8.30 -10.12 3.31
C PHE A 66 7.86 -8.70 2.95
N TRP A 67 7.32 -8.50 1.75
CA TRP A 67 6.97 -7.15 1.28
C TRP A 67 5.71 -6.59 1.94
N CYS A 68 4.74 -7.41 2.34
CA CYS A 68 3.52 -6.94 2.97
C CYS A 68 3.78 -6.22 4.31
N ARG A 69 4.85 -6.59 5.01
CA ARG A 69 5.29 -5.96 6.28
C ARG A 69 6.14 -4.71 6.03
N ASN A 70 6.82 -4.64 4.89
CA ASN A 70 7.76 -3.57 4.57
C ASN A 70 7.15 -2.45 3.70
N VAL A 71 6.03 -2.70 3.02
CA VAL A 71 5.38 -1.75 2.09
C VAL A 71 3.96 -1.44 2.58
N LEU A 72 3.89 -0.47 3.49
CA LEU A 72 2.66 -0.09 4.19
C LEU A 72 2.12 1.30 3.77
N SER A 73 2.68 1.89 2.71
CA SER A 73 2.25 3.19 2.21
C SER A 73 2.58 3.38 0.72
N PRO A 74 1.90 4.30 0.01
CA PRO A 74 2.21 4.63 -1.38
C PRO A 74 3.65 5.15 -1.56
N SER A 75 4.18 5.92 -0.60
CA SER A 75 5.57 6.40 -0.63
C SER A 75 6.55 5.23 -0.66
N LYS A 76 6.36 4.24 0.24
CA LYS A 76 7.23 3.07 0.30
C LYS A 76 7.08 2.16 -0.92
N LEU A 77 5.86 2.06 -1.45
CA LEU A 77 5.59 1.35 -2.71
C LEU A 77 6.31 2.01 -3.89
N ARG A 78 6.32 3.35 -3.94
CA ARG A 78 7.02 4.12 -4.97
C ARG A 78 8.53 3.95 -4.87
N GLU A 79 9.08 4.04 -3.65
CA GLU A 79 10.51 3.85 -3.35
C GLU A 79 11.00 2.47 -3.80
N LYS A 80 10.21 1.42 -3.51
CA LYS A 80 10.58 0.03 -3.78
C LYS A 80 10.09 -0.49 -5.13
N TRP A 81 9.52 0.37 -5.97
CA TRP A 81 8.84 -0.06 -7.19
C TRP A 81 9.72 -0.92 -8.11
N ASP A 82 10.98 -0.53 -8.31
CA ASP A 82 11.90 -1.21 -9.23
C ASP A 82 12.42 -2.53 -8.63
N GLU A 83 12.50 -2.65 -7.29
CA GLU A 83 12.80 -3.90 -6.60
C GLU A 83 11.62 -4.90 -6.65
N LEU A 84 10.41 -4.39 -6.90
CA LEU A 84 9.16 -5.17 -6.95
C LEU A 84 8.72 -5.56 -8.37
N SER A 85 9.30 -4.94 -9.41
CA SER A 85 8.87 -5.07 -10.81
C SER A 85 9.32 -6.36 -11.46
#